data_AF-A0A7R9TT92-F1
#
_entry.id   AF-A0A7R9TT92-F1
#
_cell.length_a   1.000
_cell.length_b   1.000
_cell.length_c   1.000
_cell.angle_alpha   90.00
_cell.angle_beta   90.00
_cell.angle_gamma   90.00
#
_symmetry.space_group_name_H-M   'P 1'
#
loop_
_entity.id
_entity.type
_entity.pdbx_description
1 polymer ?
#
loop_
_entity_poly.entity_id
_entity_poly.type
_entity_poly.pdbx_seq_one_letter_code
_entity_poly.pdbx_strand_id
1 'polypeptide(L)'
;GGSAHEAPQPVRPPDGGVPCYVLRTGFDTAQGELMRTILFSTERVSANSRETGLFILFLLGFAVAASAYVLREGLADPQRSRYKLLLQCVMIVTSVVPPELPMELSMAVNNSLVGLARQGVFCTEPFRIPLGGKVGVCCFDKTGTLTSDSLTWRGVAGVALVQRAAGGGAQGMGGADGEDDDGAAEVCSSAERSCAGSAPTPAGVRPRAVALAHDEDVPREAEFVLAACHSLVHIGGAGTAAVGDPIERAALAGVGWGYSASGAGVASRHTRLAAGGTRSA
;
A
#
# COMPACT_ATOMS: atom_id res chain seq x y z
N GLY A 1 4.26 42.36 -48.11
CA GLY A 1 5.06 42.50 -46.88
C GLY A 1 4.62 41.40 -45.94
N GLY A 2 5.45 40.38 -45.74
CA GLY A 2 5.19 39.32 -44.79
C GLY A 2 5.73 39.74 -43.42
N SER A 3 4.83 39.95 -42.46
CA SER A 3 5.19 40.24 -41.08
C SER A 3 5.73 38.97 -40.45
N ALA A 4 7.03 38.94 -40.16
CA ALA A 4 7.65 37.88 -39.40
C ALA A 4 7.03 37.86 -38.00
N HIS A 5 6.42 36.72 -37.64
CA HIS A 5 6.01 36.45 -36.26
C HIS A 5 7.29 36.32 -35.42
N GLU A 6 7.59 37.33 -34.61
CA GLU A 6 8.68 37.31 -33.65
C GLU A 6 8.38 36.26 -32.58
N ALA A 7 9.29 35.29 -32.42
CA ALA A 7 9.15 34.26 -31.40
C ALA A 7 9.26 34.91 -30.00
N PRO A 8 8.36 34.60 -29.05
CA PRO A 8 8.38 35.21 -27.73
C PRO A 8 9.70 34.91 -27.01
N GLN A 9 10.38 35.94 -26.52
CA GLN A 9 11.63 35.78 -25.79
C GLN A 9 11.42 35.00 -24.48
N PRO A 10 12.38 34.13 -24.09
CA PRO A 10 12.25 33.32 -22.88
C PRO A 10 12.30 34.20 -21.64
N VAL A 11 11.14 34.36 -20.99
CA VAL A 11 11.02 35.05 -19.70
C VAL A 11 11.71 34.19 -18.64
N ARG A 12 12.87 34.62 -18.15
CA ARG A 12 13.52 33.99 -16.99
C ARG A 12 12.80 34.44 -15.72
N PRO A 13 12.18 33.53 -14.95
CA PRO A 13 11.51 33.91 -13.72
C PRO A 13 12.55 34.31 -12.65
N PRO A 14 12.19 35.23 -11.74
CA PRO A 14 13.10 35.76 -10.72
C PRO A 14 13.63 34.68 -9.76
N ASP A 15 12.89 33.59 -9.57
CA ASP A 15 13.23 32.51 -8.64
C ASP A 15 14.00 31.34 -9.30
N GLY A 16 14.44 31.49 -10.56
CA GLY A 16 15.15 30.41 -11.28
C GLY A 16 14.29 29.20 -11.64
N GLY A 17 12.96 29.31 -11.52
CA GLY A 17 12.01 28.30 -11.97
C GLY A 17 11.90 28.20 -13.50
N VAL A 18 11.00 27.33 -13.96
CA VAL A 18 10.69 27.17 -15.40
C VAL A 18 9.29 27.74 -15.67
N PRO A 19 9.13 28.70 -16.60
CA PRO A 19 7.81 29.22 -16.95
C PRO A 19 6.99 28.14 -17.67
N CYS A 20 5.74 27.94 -17.24
CA CYS A 20 4.84 26.94 -17.78
C CYS A 20 3.48 27.56 -18.16
N TYR A 21 2.83 27.02 -19.19
CA TYR A 21 1.46 27.39 -19.55
C TYR A 21 0.45 26.46 -18.86
N VAL A 22 -0.63 27.03 -18.35
CA VAL A 22 -1.72 26.26 -17.74
C VAL A 22 -2.66 25.77 -18.84
N LEU A 23 -2.73 24.45 -19.03
CA LEU A 23 -3.59 23.84 -20.06
C LEU A 23 -5.01 23.53 -19.56
N ARG A 24 -5.14 23.09 -18.30
CA ARG A 24 -6.42 22.72 -17.67
C ARG A 24 -6.39 23.09 -16.19
N THR A 25 -7.54 23.44 -15.64
CA THR A 25 -7.70 23.80 -14.21
C THR A 25 -8.91 23.06 -13.62
N GLY A 26 -8.95 22.95 -12.29
CA GLY A 26 -10.09 22.33 -11.58
C GLY A 26 -10.30 20.86 -11.95
N PHE A 27 -11.57 20.49 -12.16
CA PHE A 27 -11.99 19.10 -12.42
C PHE A 27 -11.59 18.56 -13.80
N ASP A 28 -11.12 19.40 -14.71
CA ASP A 28 -10.60 18.99 -16.02
C ASP A 28 -9.12 18.55 -15.98
N THR A 29 -8.46 18.73 -14.83
CA THR A 29 -7.12 18.17 -14.59
C THR A 29 -7.21 16.66 -14.35
N ALA A 30 -6.12 15.93 -14.56
CA ALA A 30 -6.09 14.48 -14.33
C ALA A 30 -6.46 14.09 -12.88
N GLN A 31 -5.95 14.83 -11.88
CA GLN A 31 -6.31 14.61 -10.48
C GLN A 31 -7.78 14.97 -10.21
N GLY A 32 -8.27 16.06 -10.81
CA GLY A 32 -9.66 16.49 -10.70
C GLY A 32 -10.63 15.46 -11.26
N GLU A 33 -10.32 14.89 -12.41
CA GLU A 33 -11.14 13.86 -13.06
C GLU A 33 -11.24 12.57 -12.22
N LEU A 34 -10.13 12.15 -11.61
CA LEU A 34 -10.12 11.01 -10.67
C LEU A 34 -10.99 11.30 -9.45
N MET A 35 -10.85 12.48 -8.82
CA MET A 35 -11.64 12.86 -7.65
C MET A 35 -13.14 12.89 -7.98
N ARG A 36 -13.51 13.44 -9.14
CA ARG A 36 -14.89 13.46 -9.64
C ARG A 36 -15.45 12.05 -9.76
N THR A 37 -14.67 11.13 -10.34
CA THR A 37 -15.09 9.73 -10.52
C THR A 37 -15.30 9.03 -9.17
N ILE A 38 -14.41 9.25 -8.19
CA ILE A 38 -14.56 8.69 -6.83
C ILE A 38 -15.83 9.20 -6.16
N LEU A 39 -16.08 10.51 -6.21
CA LEU A 39 -17.25 11.13 -5.56
C LEU A 39 -18.58 10.64 -6.13
N PHE A 40 -18.67 10.45 -7.45
CA PHE A 40 -19.91 10.04 -8.12
C PHE A 40 -20.10 8.52 -8.25
N SER A 41 -19.09 7.70 -7.94
CA SER A 41 -19.17 6.24 -8.03
C SER A 41 -19.61 5.55 -6.72
N THR A 42 -19.79 6.31 -5.63
CA THR A 42 -20.13 5.72 -4.33
C THR A 42 -21.62 5.39 -4.24
N GLU A 43 -21.99 4.11 -4.37
CA GLU A 43 -23.34 3.66 -4.06
C GLU A 43 -23.59 3.64 -2.54
N ARG A 44 -24.78 4.09 -2.13
CA ARG A 44 -25.19 4.01 -0.73
C ARG A 44 -25.47 2.55 -0.36
N VAL A 45 -24.68 2.03 0.57
CA VAL A 45 -24.96 0.74 1.21
C VAL A 45 -25.97 0.99 2.33
N SER A 46 -27.14 0.35 2.23
CA SER A 46 -28.17 0.41 3.27
C SER A 46 -28.39 -0.98 3.88
N ALA A 47 -28.90 -1.01 5.11
CA ALA A 47 -29.33 -2.26 5.76
C ALA A 47 -30.50 -2.96 5.03
N ASN A 48 -31.14 -2.28 4.06
CA ASN A 48 -32.23 -2.83 3.27
C ASN A 48 -31.69 -3.73 2.15
N SER A 49 -31.37 -4.97 2.52
CA SER A 49 -30.96 -5.99 1.55
C SER A 49 -32.19 -6.69 0.94
N ARG A 50 -32.06 -7.16 -0.30
CA ARG A 50 -33.09 -8.02 -0.92
C ARG A 50 -33.39 -9.26 -0.08
N GLU A 51 -32.38 -9.79 0.61
CA GLU A 51 -32.50 -10.94 1.52
C GLU A 51 -33.45 -10.62 2.69
N THR A 52 -33.29 -9.46 3.31
CA THR A 52 -34.18 -8.95 4.37
C THR A 52 -35.62 -8.77 3.84
N GLY A 53 -35.77 -8.21 2.64
CA GLY A 53 -37.08 -8.03 2.01
C GLY A 53 -37.82 -9.35 1.76
N LEU A 54 -37.11 -10.38 1.28
CA LEU A 54 -37.68 -11.71 1.08
C LEU A 54 -38.08 -12.37 2.41
N PHE A 55 -37.26 -12.22 3.44
CA PHE A 55 -37.57 -12.73 4.78
C PHE A 55 -38.82 -12.07 5.37
N ILE A 56 -38.95 -10.74 5.28
CA ILE A 56 -40.13 -10.01 5.74
C ILE A 56 -41.37 -10.45 4.95
N LEU A 57 -41.26 -10.61 3.63
CA LEU A 57 -42.39 -11.02 2.78
C LEU A 57 -42.87 -12.43 3.14
N PHE A 58 -41.95 -13.34 3.44
CA PHE A 58 -42.27 -14.69 3.91
C PHE A 58 -43.03 -14.66 5.25
N LEU A 59 -42.53 -13.91 6.24
CA LEU A 59 -43.21 -13.78 7.53
C LEU A 59 -44.58 -13.09 7.42
N LEU A 60 -44.68 -12.06 6.57
CA LEU A 60 -45.93 -11.36 6.30
C LEU A 60 -46.99 -12.31 5.72
N GLY A 61 -46.59 -13.28 4.89
CA GLY A 61 -47.50 -14.31 4.37
C GLY A 61 -48.18 -15.12 5.48
N PHE A 62 -47.41 -15.58 6.47
CA PHE A 62 -47.98 -16.26 7.65
C PHE A 62 -48.84 -15.34 8.51
N ALA A 63 -48.42 -14.08 8.69
CA ALA A 63 -49.17 -13.08 9.45
C ALA A 63 -50.57 -12.85 8.86
N VAL A 64 -50.65 -12.71 7.53
CA VAL A 64 -51.92 -12.50 6.82
C VAL A 64 -52.80 -13.74 6.90
N ALA A 65 -52.23 -14.96 6.76
CA ALA A 65 -52.98 -16.19 6.91
C ALA A 65 -53.58 -16.34 8.32
N ALA A 66 -52.79 -16.08 9.37
CA ALA A 66 -53.24 -16.12 10.77
C ALA A 66 -54.27 -15.03 11.07
N SER A 67 -54.05 -13.81 10.59
CA SER A 67 -54.99 -12.69 10.72
C SER A 67 -56.32 -12.98 10.02
N ALA A 68 -56.30 -13.59 8.82
CA ALA A 68 -57.51 -13.99 8.10
C ALA A 68 -58.29 -15.10 8.84
N TYR A 69 -57.59 -16.08 9.43
CA TYR A 69 -58.22 -17.11 10.26
C TYR A 69 -58.92 -16.51 11.48
N VAL A 70 -58.22 -15.66 12.24
CA VAL A 70 -58.77 -14.97 13.43
C VAL A 70 -59.94 -14.06 13.05
N LEU A 71 -59.87 -13.37 11.91
CA LEU A 71 -60.94 -12.52 11.41
C LEU A 71 -62.18 -13.34 11.05
N ARG A 72 -62.03 -14.49 10.38
CA ARG A 72 -63.16 -15.36 10.03
C ARG A 72 -63.83 -15.93 11.27
N GLU A 73 -63.06 -16.47 12.19
CA GLU A 73 -63.60 -17.04 13.43
C GLU A 73 -64.23 -15.96 14.32
N GLY A 74 -63.60 -14.78 14.40
CA GLY A 74 -64.10 -13.66 15.18
C GLY A 74 -65.36 -12.99 14.62
N LEU A 75 -65.64 -13.14 13.32
CA LEU A 75 -66.88 -12.68 12.69
C LEU A 75 -68.03 -13.68 12.87
N ALA A 76 -67.73 -14.97 13.08
CA ALA A 76 -68.72 -16.01 13.34
C ALA A 76 -69.33 -15.91 14.74
N ASP A 77 -68.63 -15.28 15.69
CA ASP A 77 -69.04 -15.18 17.10
C ASP A 77 -69.80 -13.85 17.39
N PRO A 78 -71.13 -13.86 17.62
CA PRO A 78 -71.96 -12.65 17.70
C PRO A 78 -71.72 -11.78 18.95
N GLN A 79 -71.08 -12.34 19.98
CA GLN A 79 -70.82 -11.67 21.25
C GLN A 79 -69.58 -10.76 21.23
N ARG A 80 -68.77 -10.81 20.16
CA ARG A 80 -67.48 -10.12 20.10
C ARG A 80 -67.60 -8.75 19.43
N SER A 81 -67.00 -7.72 20.03
CA SER A 81 -67.02 -6.38 19.43
C SER A 81 -66.04 -6.28 18.25
N ARG A 82 -66.53 -5.80 17.11
CA ARG A 82 -65.77 -5.68 15.85
C ARG A 82 -64.50 -4.82 16.00
N TYR A 83 -64.55 -3.80 16.86
CA TYR A 83 -63.40 -2.95 17.16
C TYR A 83 -62.26 -3.72 17.84
N LYS A 84 -62.56 -4.60 18.81
CA LYS A 84 -61.55 -5.44 19.47
C LYS A 84 -60.95 -6.46 18.50
N LEU A 85 -61.77 -7.01 17.61
CA LEU A 85 -61.32 -7.96 16.58
C LEU A 85 -60.34 -7.30 15.59
N LEU A 86 -60.66 -6.09 15.14
CA LEU A 86 -59.82 -5.33 14.22
C LEU A 86 -58.48 -4.96 14.87
N LEU A 87 -58.48 -4.54 16.13
CA LEU A 87 -57.26 -4.30 16.91
C LEU A 87 -56.40 -5.57 17.04
N GLN A 88 -57.01 -6.74 17.27
CA GLN A 88 -56.28 -8.02 17.32
C GLN A 88 -55.65 -8.39 15.97
N CYS A 89 -56.36 -8.18 14.86
CA CYS A 89 -55.81 -8.43 13.52
C CYS A 89 -54.62 -7.53 13.21
N VAL A 90 -54.71 -6.24 13.57
CA VAL A 90 -53.59 -5.28 13.42
C VAL A 90 -52.42 -5.67 14.32
N MET A 91 -52.65 -6.05 15.58
CA MET A 91 -51.59 -6.49 16.49
C MET A 91 -50.82 -7.70 15.98
N ILE A 92 -51.51 -8.68 15.38
CA ILE A 92 -50.87 -9.84 14.76
C ILE A 92 -49.91 -9.37 13.67
N VAL A 93 -50.38 -8.54 12.74
CA VAL A 93 -49.56 -8.04 11.62
C VAL A 93 -48.39 -7.18 12.11
N THR A 94 -48.60 -6.28 13.07
CA THR A 94 -47.55 -5.41 13.60
C THR A 94 -46.52 -6.18 14.44
N SER A 95 -46.90 -7.29 15.07
CA SER A 95 -45.98 -8.12 15.87
C SER A 95 -44.96 -8.90 15.03
N VAL A 96 -45.25 -9.10 13.73
CA VAL A 96 -44.40 -9.88 12.83
C VAL A 96 -43.17 -9.12 12.34
N VAL A 97 -43.20 -7.79 12.41
CA VAL A 97 -42.01 -6.95 12.15
C VAL A 97 -41.45 -6.52 13.50
N PRO A 98 -40.56 -7.33 14.12
CA PRO A 98 -39.91 -6.95 15.37
C PRO A 98 -39.09 -5.66 15.15
N PRO A 99 -39.38 -4.56 15.86
CA PRO A 99 -38.53 -3.36 15.85
C PRO A 99 -37.12 -3.63 16.42
N GLU A 100 -36.88 -4.82 16.98
CA GLU A 100 -35.62 -5.24 17.58
C GLU A 100 -34.53 -5.54 16.54
N LEU A 101 -34.89 -6.01 15.34
CA LEU A 101 -33.90 -6.45 14.32
C LEU A 101 -32.96 -5.32 13.83
N PRO A 102 -33.44 -4.10 13.51
CA PRO A 102 -32.55 -2.99 13.15
C PRO A 102 -31.67 -2.52 14.32
N MET A 103 -32.18 -2.66 15.55
CA MET A 103 -31.48 -2.26 16.76
C MET A 103 -30.30 -3.19 17.04
N GLU A 104 -30.50 -4.51 16.88
CA GLU A 104 -29.47 -5.53 17.06
C GLU A 104 -28.32 -5.34 16.05
N LEU A 105 -28.65 -5.13 14.77
CA LEU A 105 -27.65 -4.87 13.74
C LEU A 105 -26.80 -3.62 14.07
N SER A 106 -27.45 -2.56 14.55
CA SER A 106 -26.78 -1.31 14.92
C SER A 106 -25.84 -1.50 16.11
N MET A 107 -26.24 -2.28 17.12
CA MET A 107 -25.40 -2.59 18.28
C MET A 107 -24.18 -3.44 17.89
N ALA A 108 -24.37 -4.45 17.05
CA ALA A 108 -23.28 -5.29 16.55
C ALA A 108 -22.24 -4.48 15.76
N VAL A 109 -22.71 -3.59 14.88
CA VAL A 109 -21.84 -2.69 14.09
C VAL A 109 -21.09 -1.72 15.01
N ASN A 110 -21.75 -1.12 16.00
CA ASN A 110 -21.10 -0.19 16.93
C ASN A 110 -20.02 -0.87 17.79
N ASN A 111 -20.29 -2.09 18.28
CA ASN A 111 -19.29 -2.88 18.99
C ASN A 111 -18.08 -3.18 18.10
N SER A 112 -18.32 -3.45 16.82
CA SER A 112 -17.26 -3.68 15.82
C SER A 112 -16.43 -2.41 15.57
N LEU A 113 -17.05 -1.23 15.50
CA LEU A 113 -16.34 0.05 15.36
C LEU A 113 -15.39 0.31 16.52
N VAL A 114 -15.84 0.08 17.76
CA VAL A 114 -14.98 0.24 18.94
C VAL A 114 -13.82 -0.75 18.92
N GLY A 115 -14.07 -2.00 18.49
CA GLY A 115 -13.03 -3.01 18.33
C GLY A 115 -11.98 -2.62 17.28
N LEU A 116 -12.42 -2.17 16.10
CA LEU A 116 -11.55 -1.74 15.01
C LEU A 116 -10.75 -0.48 15.36
N ALA A 117 -11.39 0.49 16.02
CA ALA A 117 -10.72 1.72 16.45
C ALA A 117 -9.57 1.44 17.43
N ARG A 118 -9.72 0.45 18.32
CA ARG A 118 -8.63 0.01 19.22
C ARG A 118 -7.45 -0.61 18.48
N GLN A 119 -7.65 -1.10 17.26
CA GLN A 119 -6.61 -1.64 16.38
C GLN A 119 -6.07 -0.57 15.39
N GLY A 120 -6.48 0.69 15.52
CA GLY A 120 -6.08 1.78 14.63
C GLY A 120 -6.79 1.76 13.27
N VAL A 121 -7.87 0.97 13.12
CA VAL A 121 -8.68 0.91 11.90
C VAL A 121 -9.92 1.79 12.08
N PHE A 122 -10.01 2.87 11.29
CA PHE A 122 -11.10 3.83 11.36
C PHE A 122 -12.04 3.68 10.17
N CYS A 123 -13.30 3.37 10.43
CA CYS A 123 -14.33 3.20 9.39
C CYS A 123 -15.16 4.48 9.24
N THR A 124 -15.28 4.98 8.01
CA THR A 124 -16.14 6.14 7.67
C THR A 124 -17.59 5.73 7.39
N GLU A 125 -17.81 4.51 6.89
CA GLU A 125 -19.12 3.96 6.56
C GLU A 125 -19.38 2.65 7.32
N PRO A 126 -20.07 2.68 8.48
CA PRO A 126 -20.13 1.54 9.40
C PRO A 126 -20.99 0.37 8.89
N PHE A 127 -22.00 0.63 8.04
CA PHE A 127 -22.83 -0.41 7.45
C PHE A 127 -22.11 -1.27 6.39
N ARG A 128 -20.88 -0.90 5.98
CA ARG A 128 -20.05 -1.73 5.11
C ARG A 128 -19.27 -2.81 5.85
N ILE A 129 -19.13 -2.70 7.18
CA ILE A 129 -18.33 -3.65 7.98
C ILE A 129 -18.77 -5.11 7.76
N PRO A 130 -20.07 -5.46 7.75
CA PRO A 130 -20.50 -6.84 7.50
C PRO A 130 -20.18 -7.34 6.08
N LEU A 131 -20.01 -6.45 5.10
CA LEU A 131 -19.63 -6.85 3.73
C LEU A 131 -18.19 -7.37 3.67
N GLY A 132 -17.33 -6.97 4.62
CA GLY A 132 -15.97 -7.49 4.74
C GLY A 132 -15.94 -9.02 4.91
N GLY A 133 -16.95 -9.60 5.56
CA GLY A 133 -17.08 -11.06 5.70
C GLY A 133 -17.50 -11.78 4.41
N LYS A 134 -17.91 -11.06 3.36
CA LYS A 134 -18.33 -11.61 2.06
C LYS A 134 -17.26 -11.45 0.97
N VAL A 135 -16.07 -10.94 1.30
CA VAL A 135 -15.00 -10.69 0.32
C VAL A 135 -14.39 -12.02 -0.16
N GLY A 136 -14.40 -12.25 -1.47
CA GLY A 136 -13.79 -13.45 -2.09
C GLY A 136 -12.44 -13.19 -2.79
N VAL A 137 -12.12 -11.93 -3.10
CA VAL A 137 -10.88 -11.54 -3.79
C VAL A 137 -10.33 -10.28 -3.13
N CYS A 138 -9.02 -10.29 -2.85
CA CYS A 138 -8.30 -9.15 -2.28
C CYS A 138 -7.26 -8.64 -3.29
N CYS A 139 -7.47 -7.43 -3.81
CA CYS A 139 -6.49 -6.75 -4.66
C CYS A 139 -5.58 -5.88 -3.79
N PHE A 140 -4.27 -6.03 -3.94
CA PHE A 140 -3.29 -5.21 -3.24
C PHE A 140 -2.64 -4.24 -4.22
N ASP A 141 -2.59 -2.97 -3.86
CA ASP A 141 -1.70 -2.03 -4.53
C ASP A 141 -0.25 -2.28 -4.10
N LYS A 142 0.71 -2.00 -4.99
CA LYS A 142 2.12 -2.29 -4.69
C LYS A 142 2.77 -1.12 -3.94
N THR A 143 2.90 0.02 -4.61
CA THR A 143 3.74 1.13 -4.15
C THR A 143 3.00 1.95 -3.10
N GLY A 144 3.57 2.09 -1.91
CA GLY A 144 2.93 2.75 -0.78
C GLY A 144 1.97 1.84 0.00
N THR A 145 1.81 0.57 -0.39
CA THR A 145 0.97 -0.42 0.30
C THR A 145 1.79 -1.68 0.64
N LEU A 146 2.16 -2.49 -0.35
CA LEU A 146 3.03 -3.66 -0.14
C LEU A 146 4.50 -3.28 -0.01
N THR A 147 4.91 -2.21 -0.70
CA THR A 147 6.27 -1.68 -0.64
C THR A 147 6.24 -0.25 -0.15
N SER A 148 7.35 0.20 0.46
CA SER A 148 7.56 1.63 0.70
C SER A 148 7.57 2.41 -0.62
N ASP A 149 7.19 3.68 -0.54
CA ASP A 149 7.35 4.69 -1.60
C ASP A 149 8.80 5.19 -1.69
N SER A 150 9.57 5.03 -0.63
CA SER A 150 11.00 5.32 -0.59
C SER A 150 11.83 4.21 -1.23
N LEU A 151 12.81 4.65 -2.02
CA LEU A 151 13.84 3.77 -2.57
C LEU A 151 14.92 3.54 -1.52
N THR A 152 15.30 2.27 -1.34
CA THR A 152 16.33 1.86 -0.38
C THR A 152 17.47 1.20 -1.12
N TRP A 153 18.69 1.51 -0.69
CA TRP A 153 19.87 0.80 -1.16
C TRP A 153 19.81 -0.65 -0.69
N ARG A 154 19.99 -1.58 -1.63
CA ARG A 154 20.24 -2.98 -1.30
C ARG A 154 21.74 -3.22 -1.32
N GLY A 155 22.39 -3.31 -2.48
CA GLY A 155 23.83 -3.58 -2.56
C GLY A 155 24.35 -3.49 -3.99
N VAL A 156 25.65 -3.75 -4.18
CA VAL A 156 26.29 -3.79 -5.50
C VAL A 156 26.28 -5.21 -6.06
N ALA A 157 25.70 -5.41 -7.23
CA ALA A 157 25.78 -6.68 -7.96
C ALA A 157 27.10 -6.77 -8.77
N GLY A 158 27.60 -7.99 -9.00
CA GLY A 158 28.71 -8.23 -9.94
C GLY A 158 30.11 -8.04 -9.37
N VAL A 159 30.24 -7.78 -8.06
CA VAL A 159 31.54 -7.63 -7.37
C VAL A 159 32.41 -8.89 -7.49
N ALA A 160 31.80 -10.08 -7.41
CA ALA A 160 32.52 -11.36 -7.52
C ALA A 160 33.17 -11.58 -8.90
N LEU A 161 32.64 -10.98 -9.96
CA LEU A 161 33.26 -11.05 -11.30
C LEU A 161 34.57 -10.25 -11.34
N VAL A 162 34.64 -9.14 -10.60
CA VAL A 162 35.83 -8.30 -10.50
C VAL A 162 36.94 -8.99 -9.70
N GLN A 163 36.60 -9.67 -8.60
CA GLN A 163 37.57 -10.41 -7.80
C GLN A 163 38.16 -11.62 -8.56
N ARG A 164 37.36 -12.30 -9.39
CA ARG A 164 37.86 -13.36 -10.29
C ARG A 164 38.74 -12.83 -11.42
N ALA A 165 38.44 -11.65 -11.96
CA ALA A 165 39.28 -11.01 -12.97
C ALA A 165 40.59 -10.46 -12.41
N ALA A 166 40.59 -9.94 -11.17
CA ALA A 166 41.77 -9.41 -10.49
C ALA A 166 42.68 -10.51 -9.90
N GLY A 167 42.14 -11.70 -9.60
CA GLY A 167 42.89 -12.86 -9.07
C GLY A 167 43.64 -13.71 -10.12
N GLY A 168 43.58 -13.36 -11.40
CA GLY A 168 44.20 -14.12 -12.51
C GLY A 168 45.73 -13.95 -12.67
N GLY A 169 46.45 -13.61 -11.60
CA GLY A 169 47.90 -13.47 -11.61
C GLY A 169 48.59 -14.64 -10.89
N ALA A 170 49.14 -15.56 -11.69
CA ALA A 170 50.11 -16.61 -11.34
C ALA A 170 49.60 -17.91 -10.69
N GLN A 171 49.23 -18.89 -11.53
CA GLN A 171 49.69 -20.27 -11.35
C GLN A 171 49.70 -21.08 -12.66
N GLY A 172 50.90 -21.55 -13.01
CA GLY A 172 51.19 -22.86 -13.62
C GLY A 172 50.45 -23.27 -14.91
N MET A 173 51.15 -23.15 -16.03
CA MET A 173 50.88 -23.87 -17.27
C MET A 173 50.98 -25.40 -17.05
N GLY A 174 49.90 -26.13 -17.30
CA GLY A 174 49.87 -27.60 -17.38
C GLY A 174 48.49 -28.06 -17.85
N GLY A 175 48.38 -28.45 -19.12
CA GLY A 175 47.11 -28.80 -19.75
C GLY A 175 46.63 -30.23 -19.47
N ALA A 176 45.32 -30.44 -19.56
CA ALA A 176 44.63 -31.50 -20.30
C ALA A 176 43.14 -31.50 -19.90
N ASP A 177 42.29 -31.45 -20.92
CA ASP A 177 40.98 -32.10 -21.10
C ASP A 177 39.85 -31.92 -20.05
N GLY A 178 38.64 -31.81 -20.59
CA GLY A 178 37.47 -31.24 -19.92
C GLY A 178 36.83 -32.09 -18.82
N GLU A 179 36.05 -31.41 -17.98
CA GLU A 179 34.82 -31.90 -17.36
C GLU A 179 34.04 -30.68 -16.83
N ASP A 180 32.72 -30.66 -17.09
CA ASP A 180 31.77 -29.70 -16.55
C ASP A 180 31.72 -29.85 -15.01
N ASP A 181 32.24 -28.87 -14.28
CA ASP A 181 32.08 -28.82 -12.81
C ASP A 181 31.31 -27.57 -12.39
N ASP A 182 30.04 -27.81 -12.03
CA ASP A 182 29.13 -26.92 -11.32
C ASP A 182 29.72 -26.54 -9.94
N GLY A 183 30.64 -25.58 -9.93
CA GLY A 183 31.36 -25.16 -8.73
C GLY A 183 31.46 -23.65 -8.58
N ALA A 184 30.35 -22.97 -8.28
CA ALA A 184 30.39 -21.55 -7.88
C ALA A 184 29.53 -21.30 -6.63
N ALA A 185 30.15 -21.64 -5.50
CA ALA A 185 30.02 -21.07 -4.15
C ALA A 185 28.70 -20.37 -3.78
N GLU A 186 27.90 -21.09 -2.99
CA GLU A 186 26.98 -20.51 -2.02
C GLU A 186 27.75 -19.62 -1.02
N VAL A 187 27.32 -18.36 -0.90
CA VAL A 187 27.42 -17.62 0.36
C VAL A 187 26.00 -17.18 0.70
N CYS A 188 25.33 -18.01 1.51
CA CYS A 188 24.03 -17.74 2.08
C CYS A 188 24.21 -16.72 3.22
N SER A 189 23.84 -15.45 3.02
CA SER A 189 23.71 -14.53 4.14
C SER A 189 22.52 -14.98 4.99
N SER A 190 22.72 -15.04 6.30
CA SER A 190 21.89 -15.80 7.25
C SER A 190 20.53 -15.13 7.60
N ALA A 191 19.92 -14.37 6.68
CA ALA A 191 18.70 -13.62 6.96
C ALA A 191 17.39 -14.32 6.54
N GLU A 192 17.42 -15.43 5.79
CA GLU A 192 16.19 -16.09 5.28
C GLU A 192 15.72 -17.31 6.09
N ARG A 193 16.06 -17.38 7.39
CA ARG A 193 15.72 -18.55 8.23
C ARG A 193 14.31 -18.51 8.87
N SER A 194 13.37 -17.72 8.36
CA SER A 194 12.02 -17.61 8.98
C SER A 194 10.84 -17.62 8.01
N CYS A 195 10.91 -18.36 6.90
CA CYS A 195 9.75 -18.62 6.06
C CYS A 195 9.65 -20.11 5.69
N ALA A 196 9.67 -21.00 6.69
CA ALA A 196 9.33 -22.41 6.48
C ALA A 196 7.80 -22.56 6.45
N GLY A 197 7.23 -22.45 5.25
CA GLY A 197 5.81 -22.75 5.02
C GLY A 197 5.25 -22.18 3.73
N SER A 198 5.63 -22.71 2.56
CA SER A 198 4.77 -22.62 1.38
C SER A 198 5.02 -23.76 0.36
N ALA A 199 3.92 -24.13 -0.29
CA ALA A 199 3.64 -25.26 -1.18
C ALA A 199 4.60 -25.43 -2.39
N PRO A 200 4.59 -26.61 -3.06
CA PRO A 200 5.44 -26.86 -4.22
C PRO A 200 5.11 -25.90 -5.38
N THR A 201 6.09 -25.08 -5.76
CA THR A 201 6.05 -24.26 -6.97
C THR A 201 6.21 -25.15 -8.22
N PRO A 202 5.46 -24.89 -9.30
CA PRO A 202 5.59 -25.63 -10.54
C PRO A 202 6.98 -25.37 -11.16
N ALA A 203 7.55 -26.42 -11.75
CA ALA A 203 8.87 -26.40 -12.37
C ALA A 203 8.91 -25.43 -13.57
N GLY A 204 9.73 -24.38 -13.46
CA GLY A 204 10.10 -23.54 -14.59
C GLY A 204 10.35 -22.10 -14.19
N VAL A 205 11.61 -21.69 -14.25
CA VAL A 205 12.17 -20.38 -13.86
C VAL A 205 12.41 -20.24 -12.34
N ARG A 206 13.55 -20.76 -11.86
CA ARG A 206 14.13 -20.26 -10.60
C ARG A 206 14.68 -18.86 -10.88
N PRO A 207 14.32 -17.82 -10.11
CA PRO A 207 14.94 -16.52 -10.25
C PRO A 207 16.45 -16.70 -10.04
N ARG A 208 17.25 -16.20 -10.99
CA ARG A 208 18.71 -16.19 -10.85
C ARG A 208 19.03 -15.27 -9.68
N ALA A 209 19.43 -15.85 -8.55
CA ALA A 209 19.82 -15.07 -7.38
C ALA A 209 21.02 -14.20 -7.76
N VAL A 210 20.82 -12.89 -7.80
CA VAL A 210 21.92 -11.94 -8.01
C VAL A 210 22.56 -11.73 -6.64
N ALA A 211 23.80 -12.22 -6.48
CA ALA A 211 24.58 -11.94 -5.29
C ALA A 211 24.87 -10.44 -5.21
N LEU A 212 24.45 -9.83 -4.10
CA LEU A 212 24.69 -8.42 -3.81
C LEU A 212 25.78 -8.33 -2.73
N ALA A 213 26.81 -7.53 -2.99
CA ALA A 213 27.75 -7.10 -1.97
C ALA A 213 27.09 -5.99 -1.12
N HIS A 214 27.20 -6.11 0.18
CA HIS A 214 26.64 -5.19 1.17
C HIS A 214 27.74 -4.70 2.11
N ASP A 215 27.59 -3.48 2.64
CA ASP A 215 28.50 -2.88 3.61
C ASP A 215 29.99 -3.10 3.24
N GLU A 216 30.76 -3.77 4.10
CA GLU A 216 32.21 -4.02 3.93
C GLU A 216 32.56 -4.92 2.72
N ASP A 217 31.60 -5.64 2.14
CA ASP A 217 31.82 -6.47 0.95
C ASP A 217 31.85 -5.62 -0.35
N VAL A 218 31.45 -4.35 -0.26
CA VAL A 218 31.48 -3.42 -1.40
C VAL A 218 32.93 -2.97 -1.65
N PRO A 219 33.48 -3.11 -2.88
CA PRO A 219 34.81 -2.63 -3.20
C PRO A 219 34.93 -1.13 -2.96
N ARG A 220 36.05 -0.69 -2.36
CA ARG A 220 36.29 0.74 -2.07
C ARG A 220 36.22 1.60 -3.32
N GLU A 221 36.61 1.07 -4.47
CA GLU A 221 36.50 1.75 -5.77
C GLU A 221 35.04 2.03 -6.12
N ALA A 222 34.14 1.07 -5.86
CA ALA A 222 32.72 1.23 -6.11
C ALA A 222 32.10 2.25 -5.15
N GLU A 223 32.49 2.25 -3.87
CA GLU A 223 32.07 3.28 -2.91
C GLU A 223 32.50 4.68 -3.36
N PHE A 224 33.76 4.87 -3.76
CA PHE A 224 34.28 6.16 -4.20
C PHE A 224 33.56 6.65 -5.47
N VAL A 225 33.30 5.77 -6.43
CA VAL A 225 32.56 6.15 -7.65
C VAL A 225 31.14 6.57 -7.31
N LEU A 226 30.43 5.80 -6.47
CA LEU A 226 29.07 6.15 -6.03
C LEU A 226 29.03 7.46 -5.22
N ALA A 227 30.08 7.75 -4.45
CA ALA A 227 30.20 8.97 -3.69
C ALA A 227 30.64 10.20 -4.51
N ALA A 228 31.39 10.01 -5.59
CA ALA A 228 31.90 11.12 -6.42
C ALA A 228 30.98 11.45 -7.61
N CYS A 229 30.29 10.45 -8.16
CA CYS A 229 29.48 10.57 -9.37
C CYS A 229 27.99 10.71 -9.03
N HIS A 230 27.59 11.81 -8.37
CA HIS A 230 26.18 12.13 -8.14
C HIS A 230 25.90 13.61 -8.43
N SER A 231 24.63 13.95 -8.68
CA SER A 231 24.17 15.31 -8.93
C SER A 231 23.51 15.98 -7.72
N LEU A 232 23.53 15.32 -6.56
CA LEU A 232 22.97 15.84 -5.32
C LEU A 232 23.59 17.19 -4.92
N VAL A 233 22.77 18.05 -4.30
CA VAL A 233 23.17 19.37 -3.80
C VAL A 233 22.62 19.57 -2.40
N HIS A 234 23.45 20.09 -1.49
CA HIS A 234 23.01 20.44 -0.14
C HIS A 234 22.63 21.92 -0.09
N ILE A 235 21.33 22.22 0.09
CA ILE A 235 20.81 23.59 0.15
C ILE A 235 20.63 24.00 1.63
N GLY A 236 21.74 24.39 2.28
CA GLY A 236 21.78 25.21 3.51
C GLY A 236 21.55 24.53 4.88
N GLY A 237 22.45 24.83 5.84
CA GLY A 237 22.27 24.63 7.30
C GLY A 237 22.40 23.20 7.85
N ALA A 238 23.14 23.02 8.95
CA ALA A 238 23.35 21.73 9.59
C ALA A 238 22.01 21.01 9.89
N GLY A 239 21.75 19.91 9.17
CA GLY A 239 20.57 19.05 9.38
C GLY A 239 19.58 18.97 8.20
N THR A 240 19.75 19.74 7.12
CA THR A 240 18.89 19.63 5.93
C THR A 240 19.31 18.47 5.02
N ALA A 241 18.33 17.74 4.49
CA ALA A 241 18.58 16.60 3.60
C ALA A 241 19.12 17.08 2.25
N ALA A 242 20.03 16.31 1.64
CA ALA A 242 20.51 16.56 0.29
C ALA A 242 19.34 16.57 -0.70
N VAL A 243 19.32 17.54 -1.60
CA VAL A 243 18.32 17.72 -2.64
C VAL A 243 18.83 17.11 -3.93
N GLY A 244 17.96 16.38 -4.64
CA GLY A 244 18.29 15.66 -5.87
C GLY A 244 17.54 14.33 -5.97
N ASP A 245 17.93 13.50 -6.93
CA ASP A 245 17.28 12.23 -7.24
C ASP A 245 17.20 11.31 -5.99
N PRO A 246 16.01 10.80 -5.62
CA PRO A 246 15.85 9.80 -4.58
C PRO A 246 16.74 8.56 -4.73
N ILE A 247 17.04 8.14 -5.97
CA ILE A 247 17.93 6.98 -6.25
C ILE A 247 19.35 7.30 -5.80
N GLU A 248 19.90 8.43 -6.24
CA GLU A 248 21.25 8.87 -5.87
C GLU A 248 21.37 9.07 -4.36
N ARG A 249 20.33 9.64 -3.73
CA ARG A 249 20.29 9.84 -2.28
C ARG A 249 20.32 8.52 -1.53
N ALA A 250 19.53 7.55 -1.98
CA ALA A 250 19.48 6.22 -1.37
C ALA A 250 20.81 5.49 -1.52
N ALA A 251 21.44 5.56 -2.71
CA ALA A 251 22.74 4.96 -2.98
C ALA A 251 23.85 5.58 -2.11
N LEU A 252 23.92 6.92 -2.06
CA LEU A 252 24.94 7.64 -1.28
C LEU A 252 24.83 7.32 0.22
N ALA A 253 23.60 7.34 0.75
CA ALA A 253 23.35 6.95 2.13
C ALA A 253 23.69 5.47 2.36
N GLY A 254 23.38 4.60 1.40
CA GLY A 254 23.60 3.15 1.43
C GLY A 254 25.06 2.74 1.50
N VAL A 255 25.96 3.41 0.77
CA VAL A 255 27.42 3.19 0.89
C VAL A 255 28.03 3.82 2.14
N GLY A 256 27.21 4.43 3.00
CA GLY A 256 27.70 5.03 4.24
C GLY A 256 28.31 6.43 4.07
N TRP A 257 28.13 7.08 2.91
CA TRP A 257 28.60 8.44 2.67
C TRP A 257 27.48 9.47 2.88
N GLY A 258 27.83 10.70 3.24
CA GLY A 258 26.85 11.77 3.40
C GLY A 258 27.49 13.14 3.50
N TYR A 259 26.70 14.19 3.27
CA TYR A 259 27.20 15.56 3.35
C TYR A 259 27.73 15.88 4.74
N SER A 260 28.87 16.57 4.78
CA SER A 260 29.44 17.17 5.99
C SER A 260 28.48 18.21 6.57
N ALA A 261 28.51 18.40 7.88
CA ALA A 261 27.74 19.46 8.57
C ALA A 261 28.09 20.87 8.07
N SER A 262 29.27 21.05 7.48
CA SER A 262 29.69 22.29 6.82
C SER A 262 29.09 22.50 5.42
N GLY A 263 28.37 21.50 4.87
CA GLY A 263 27.80 21.54 3.52
C GLY A 263 28.84 21.55 2.39
N ALA A 264 30.14 21.58 2.70
CA ALA A 264 31.22 21.79 1.74
C ALA A 264 31.64 20.54 0.94
N GLY A 265 31.06 19.37 1.24
CA GLY A 265 31.37 18.12 0.55
C GLY A 265 30.78 16.90 1.22
N VAL A 266 31.02 15.73 0.61
CA VAL A 266 30.58 14.42 1.10
C VAL A 266 31.71 13.76 1.88
N ALA A 267 31.39 13.17 3.03
CA ALA A 267 32.32 12.45 3.89
C ALA A 267 31.78 11.05 4.22
N SER A 268 32.68 10.07 4.26
CA SER A 268 32.35 8.70 4.69
C SER A 268 32.05 8.65 6.20
N ARG A 269 31.10 7.81 6.61
CA ARG A 269 30.82 7.51 8.02
C ARG A 269 31.97 6.78 8.70
N HIS A 270 32.79 6.00 7.98
CA HIS A 270 33.98 5.33 8.54
C HIS A 270 35.00 6.34 9.09
N THR A 271 35.12 7.51 8.46
CA THR A 271 35.98 8.61 8.91
C THR A 271 35.43 9.40 10.12
N ARG A 272 34.13 9.34 10.43
CA ARG A 272 33.58 10.01 11.64
C ARG A 272 33.96 9.30 12.94
N LEU A 273 34.11 7.98 12.93
CA LEU A 273 34.55 7.22 14.10
C LEU A 273 36.01 7.52 14.48
N ALA A 274 36.85 7.92 13.53
CA ALA A 274 38.24 8.29 13.78
C ALA A 274 38.42 9.71 14.34
N ALA A 275 37.44 10.61 14.18
CA ALA A 275 37.53 12.02 14.59
C ALA A 275 36.65 12.39 15.81
N GLY A 276 35.89 11.44 16.36
CA GLY A 276 34.93 11.66 17.45
C GLY A 276 35.21 10.78 18.66
N GLY A 277 36.34 10.96 19.32
CA GLY A 277 36.57 10.41 20.64
C GLY A 277 35.75 11.15 21.68
N THR A 278 34.51 10.69 21.94
CA THR A 278 33.89 10.62 23.27
C THR A 278 32.71 9.66 23.22
N ARG A 279 32.88 8.47 23.83
CA ARG A 279 31.76 7.68 24.32
C ARG A 279 31.05 8.50 25.41
N SER A 280 29.75 8.66 25.30
CA SER A 280 28.88 8.86 26.47
C SER A 280 27.74 7.86 26.37
N ALA A 281 27.41 7.28 27.53
CA ALA A 281 26.51 6.17 27.78
C ALA A 281 25.07 6.37 27.28
#